data_AF-E1ZYZ7-F1
#
_entry.id   AF-E1ZYZ7-F1
#
_cell.length_a   1.000
_cell.length_b   1.000
_cell.length_c   1.000
_cell.angle_alpha   90.00
_cell.angle_beta   90.00
_cell.angle_gamma   90.00
#
_symmetry.space_group_name_H-M   'P 1'
#
loop_
_entity.id
_entity.type
_entity.pdbx_description
1 polymer ?
#
loop_
_entity_poly.entity_id
_entity_poly.type
_entity_poly.pdbx_seq_one_letter_code
_entity_poly.pdbx_strand_id
1 'polypeptide(L)'
;MESESYSPPDPKLETYVTHSLILVVIFAIPVAYKATKDGGMMMSVIATCLTTSVFLVIFLLCDVMLHLCQTVISLTNMDPRSGQSFSSIISHYFALNTASAVVVIIGVFLFLIASTMIVRGCPLSHVWDFGPYICVPSMIFSFYLLRITHLAEWERGPLDLDVMKGLDHGTGMAYSFYYGYLQLILPNRGTTDSKSIIEKIENFEDKHEVTFPVHKLFILIPSSGYISPHLKEMSDQWMESARELEEEKRDRAGLIGRTYRNNAYKIYPNGRDSGASPIYVVAEGATPLLTFYEVQKHSHPESIVYKRYKNEITMMFYKKLGEILESEPATRNLCELIYYNDYDSKGTRVNVAKVILQRISEITSST
;
A
#
# COMPACT_ATOMS: atom_id res chain seq x y z
N MET A 1 -43.27 11.92 18.16
CA MET A 1 -43.58 11.72 16.73
C MET A 1 -42.24 11.48 16.07
N GLU A 2 -41.83 10.22 16.06
CA GLU A 2 -40.51 9.78 15.62
C GLU A 2 -40.43 9.98 14.10
N SER A 3 -39.51 10.83 13.67
CA SER A 3 -39.10 10.88 12.27
C SER A 3 -38.25 9.65 11.99
N GLU A 4 -38.81 8.69 11.27
CA GLU A 4 -38.07 7.56 10.71
C GLU A 4 -36.86 8.08 9.94
N SER A 5 -35.68 7.82 10.50
CA SER A 5 -34.40 8.04 9.84
C SER A 5 -34.31 7.07 8.67
N TYR A 6 -34.72 7.54 7.48
CA TYR A 6 -34.48 6.85 6.22
C TYR A 6 -32.97 6.75 6.01
N SER A 7 -32.40 5.61 6.42
CA SER A 7 -31.03 5.28 6.09
C SER A 7 -30.98 5.00 4.59
N PRO A 8 -30.15 5.70 3.80
CA PRO A 8 -30.03 5.41 2.38
C PRO A 8 -29.60 3.94 2.22
N PRO A 9 -30.14 3.22 1.21
CA PRO A 9 -29.71 1.85 0.95
C PRO A 9 -28.19 1.81 0.76
N ASP A 10 -27.54 0.78 1.31
CA ASP A 10 -26.11 0.57 1.15
C ASP A 10 -25.77 0.63 -0.35
N PRO A 11 -24.96 1.60 -0.81
CA PRO A 11 -24.70 1.82 -2.24
C PRO A 11 -24.11 0.58 -2.93
N LYS A 12 -23.51 -0.34 -2.15
CA LYS A 12 -23.07 -1.65 -2.67
C LYS A 12 -24.26 -2.54 -3.04
N LEU A 13 -25.30 -2.59 -2.20
CA LEU A 13 -26.48 -3.42 -2.43
C LEU A 13 -27.24 -2.98 -3.69
N GLU A 14 -27.42 -1.68 -3.87
CA GLU A 14 -28.06 -1.12 -5.06
C GLU A 14 -27.28 -1.48 -6.33
N THR A 15 -25.96 -1.35 -6.29
CA THR A 15 -25.06 -1.73 -7.39
C THR A 15 -25.17 -3.23 -7.73
N TYR A 16 -25.18 -4.12 -6.73
CA TYR A 16 -25.34 -5.57 -6.96
C TYR A 16 -26.70 -5.94 -7.53
N VAL A 17 -27.78 -5.27 -7.11
CA VAL A 17 -29.13 -5.48 -7.65
C VAL A 17 -29.19 -5.07 -9.12
N THR A 18 -28.62 -3.91 -9.48
CA THR A 18 -28.57 -3.45 -10.87
C THR A 18 -27.78 -4.43 -11.75
N HIS A 19 -26.59 -4.87 -11.31
CA HIS A 19 -25.79 -5.86 -12.02
C HIS A 19 -26.51 -7.19 -12.21
N SER A 20 -27.25 -7.64 -11.20
CA SER A 20 -28.03 -8.89 -11.25
C SER A 20 -29.19 -8.79 -12.25
N LEU A 21 -29.90 -7.65 -12.30
CA LEU A 21 -30.97 -7.41 -13.28
C LEU A 21 -30.42 -7.43 -14.71
N ILE A 22 -29.28 -6.80 -14.96
CA ILE A 22 -28.62 -6.79 -16.27
C ILE A 22 -28.24 -8.21 -16.70
N LEU A 23 -27.65 -9.01 -15.80
CA LEU A 23 -27.31 -10.41 -16.08
C LEU A 23 -28.54 -11.24 -16.47
N VAL A 24 -29.64 -11.08 -15.74
CA VAL A 24 -30.90 -11.79 -16.03
C VAL A 24 -31.43 -11.43 -17.42
N VAL A 25 -31.40 -10.15 -17.80
CA VAL A 25 -31.86 -9.69 -19.13
C VAL A 25 -30.98 -10.29 -20.23
N ILE A 26 -29.66 -10.23 -20.10
CA ILE A 26 -28.73 -10.77 -21.10
C ILE A 26 -28.92 -12.29 -21.25
N PHE A 27 -29.14 -13.00 -20.16
CA PHE A 27 -29.38 -14.45 -20.18
C PHE A 27 -30.74 -14.84 -20.76
N ALA A 28 -31.78 -14.01 -20.58
CA ALA A 28 -33.12 -14.29 -21.08
C ALA A 28 -33.22 -14.23 -22.62
N ILE A 29 -32.41 -13.39 -23.28
CA ILE A 29 -32.39 -13.22 -24.74
C ILE A 29 -32.15 -14.55 -25.50
N PRO A 30 -31.05 -15.29 -25.27
CA PRO A 30 -30.79 -16.55 -25.96
C PRO A 30 -31.80 -17.65 -25.59
N VAL A 31 -32.29 -17.66 -24.34
CA VAL A 31 -33.32 -18.60 -23.88
C VAL A 31 -34.64 -18.39 -24.63
N ALA A 32 -35.10 -17.14 -24.72
CA ALA A 32 -36.34 -16.79 -25.42
C ALA A 32 -36.23 -17.07 -26.93
N TYR A 33 -35.10 -16.73 -27.55
CA TYR A 33 -34.84 -17.02 -28.96
C TYR A 33 -34.87 -18.51 -29.28
N LYS A 34 -34.27 -19.35 -28.42
CA LYS A 34 -34.28 -20.80 -28.62
C LYS A 34 -35.64 -21.42 -28.33
N ALA A 35 -36.35 -20.92 -27.31
CA ALA A 35 -37.67 -21.41 -26.96
C ALA A 35 -38.72 -21.15 -28.05
N THR A 36 -38.64 -20.02 -28.75
CA THR A 36 -39.53 -19.71 -29.88
C THR A 36 -39.25 -20.57 -31.11
N LYS A 37 -38.01 -21.06 -31.26
CA LYS A 37 -37.59 -21.89 -32.40
C LYS A 37 -37.85 -23.39 -32.20
N ASP A 38 -37.52 -23.90 -31.01
CA ASP A 38 -37.51 -25.35 -30.72
C ASP A 38 -38.71 -25.80 -29.83
N GLY A 39 -39.57 -24.87 -29.38
CA GLY A 39 -40.82 -25.16 -28.66
C GLY A 39 -40.69 -25.66 -27.21
N GLY A 40 -39.46 -25.85 -26.71
CA GLY A 40 -39.19 -26.36 -25.35
C GLY A 40 -38.42 -25.38 -24.48
N MET A 41 -39.10 -24.71 -23.54
CA MET A 41 -38.47 -23.73 -22.63
C MET A 41 -37.38 -24.35 -21.75
N MET A 42 -37.64 -25.52 -21.14
CA MET A 42 -36.66 -26.22 -20.28
C MET A 42 -35.39 -26.59 -21.05
N MET A 43 -35.54 -27.15 -22.26
CA MET A 43 -34.40 -27.53 -23.11
C MET A 43 -33.60 -26.31 -23.58
N SER A 44 -34.29 -25.19 -23.80
CA SER A 44 -33.66 -23.91 -24.17
C SER A 44 -32.80 -23.34 -23.04
N VAL A 45 -33.29 -23.42 -21.79
CA VAL A 45 -32.54 -23.03 -20.59
C VAL A 45 -31.32 -23.93 -20.43
N ILE A 46 -31.48 -25.25 -20.49
CA ILE A 46 -30.36 -26.20 -20.34
C ILE A 46 -29.28 -25.94 -21.39
N ALA A 47 -29.65 -25.82 -22.66
CA ALA A 47 -28.68 -25.58 -23.73
C ALA A 47 -27.97 -24.23 -23.61
N THR A 48 -28.68 -23.19 -23.16
CA THR A 48 -28.07 -21.87 -22.90
C THR A 48 -27.09 -21.95 -21.73
N CYS A 49 -27.43 -22.64 -20.63
CA CYS A 49 -26.53 -22.86 -19.49
C CYS A 49 -25.23 -23.58 -19.92
N LEU A 50 -25.34 -24.64 -20.72
CA LEU A 50 -24.18 -25.38 -21.23
C LEU A 50 -23.34 -24.55 -22.21
N THR A 51 -23.98 -23.71 -23.03
CA THR A 51 -23.29 -22.81 -23.95
C THR A 51 -22.51 -21.73 -23.19
N THR A 52 -23.14 -21.12 -22.19
CA THR A 52 -22.54 -20.10 -21.33
C THR A 52 -21.37 -20.67 -20.52
N SER A 53 -21.45 -21.92 -20.02
CA SER A 53 -20.36 -22.55 -19.26
C SER A 53 -19.10 -22.76 -20.11
N VAL A 54 -19.23 -23.11 -21.39
CA VAL A 54 -18.10 -23.22 -22.32
C VAL A 54 -17.37 -21.89 -22.46
N PHE A 55 -18.10 -20.79 -22.70
CA PHE A 55 -17.49 -19.46 -22.78
C PHE A 55 -16.90 -18.99 -21.45
N LEU A 56 -17.56 -19.30 -20.32
CA LEU A 56 -17.04 -18.98 -19.00
C LEU A 56 -15.70 -19.66 -18.73
N VAL A 57 -15.57 -20.96 -19.03
CA VAL A 57 -14.29 -21.68 -18.87
C VAL A 57 -13.21 -21.13 -19.80
N ILE A 58 -13.54 -20.74 -21.03
CA ILE A 58 -12.58 -20.10 -21.93
C ILE A 58 -12.05 -18.79 -21.33
N PHE A 59 -12.94 -17.93 -20.82
CA PHE A 59 -12.50 -16.69 -20.18
C PHE A 59 -11.71 -16.94 -18.88
N LEU A 60 -12.06 -17.97 -18.10
CA LEU A 60 -11.29 -18.39 -16.93
C LEU A 60 -9.87 -18.85 -17.31
N LEU A 61 -9.71 -19.59 -18.41
CA LEU A 61 -8.39 -19.98 -18.90
C LEU A 61 -7.57 -18.76 -19.35
N CYS A 62 -8.21 -17.79 -20.02
CA CYS A 62 -7.56 -16.54 -20.38
C CYS A 62 -7.09 -15.76 -19.13
N ASP A 63 -7.94 -15.65 -18.11
CA ASP A 63 -7.62 -14.98 -16.84
C ASP A 63 -6.46 -15.67 -16.09
N VAL A 64 -6.47 -17.00 -16.02
CA VAL A 64 -5.35 -17.78 -15.47
C VAL A 64 -4.04 -17.54 -16.24
N MET A 65 -4.10 -17.47 -17.57
CA MET A 65 -2.91 -17.14 -18.38
C MET A 65 -2.39 -15.73 -18.08
N LEU A 66 -3.28 -14.75 -17.91
CA LEU A 66 -2.90 -13.39 -17.52
C LEU A 66 -2.24 -13.36 -16.13
N HIS A 67 -2.78 -14.07 -15.15
CA HIS A 67 -2.16 -14.21 -13.82
C HIS A 67 -0.75 -14.82 -13.90
N LEU A 68 -0.57 -15.86 -14.73
CA LEU A 68 0.75 -16.48 -14.91
C LEU A 68 1.74 -15.50 -15.53
N CYS A 69 1.34 -14.78 -16.59
CA CYS A 69 2.18 -13.75 -17.21
C CYS A 69 2.61 -12.68 -16.20
N GLN A 70 1.68 -12.17 -15.38
CA GLN A 70 1.99 -11.17 -14.37
C GLN A 70 2.89 -11.70 -13.24
N THR A 71 2.64 -12.93 -12.81
CA THR A 71 3.50 -13.58 -11.81
C THR A 71 4.94 -13.68 -12.34
N VAL A 72 5.13 -14.05 -13.61
CA VAL A 72 6.44 -14.08 -14.25
C VAL A 72 7.09 -12.69 -14.29
N ILE A 73 6.34 -11.66 -14.69
CA ILE A 73 6.85 -10.27 -14.71
C ILE A 73 7.27 -9.81 -13.30
N SER A 74 6.43 -10.09 -12.29
CA SER A 74 6.72 -9.77 -10.90
C SER A 74 7.99 -10.46 -10.44
N LEU A 75 8.16 -11.76 -10.75
CA LEU A 75 9.36 -12.54 -10.43
C LEU A 75 10.62 -11.99 -11.11
N THR A 76 10.54 -11.54 -12.36
CA THR A 76 11.69 -10.96 -13.07
C THR A 76 12.12 -9.61 -12.50
N ASN A 77 11.18 -8.85 -11.92
CA ASN A 77 11.44 -7.53 -11.35
C ASN A 77 11.73 -7.57 -9.84
N MET A 78 11.87 -8.76 -9.24
CA MET A 78 12.13 -8.87 -7.81
C MET A 78 13.52 -8.34 -7.46
N ASP A 79 13.56 -7.30 -6.63
CA ASP A 79 14.78 -6.89 -5.94
C ASP A 79 15.14 -7.95 -4.89
N PRO A 80 16.34 -8.57 -4.94
CA PRO A 80 16.81 -9.55 -3.97
C PRO A 80 16.78 -9.08 -2.51
N ARG A 81 16.68 -7.76 -2.27
CA ARG A 81 16.65 -7.15 -0.94
C ARG A 81 15.25 -7.02 -0.32
N SER A 82 14.19 -7.28 -1.09
CA SER A 82 12.80 -6.97 -0.69
C SER A 82 12.16 -7.96 0.30
N GLY A 83 12.82 -9.09 0.61
CA GLY A 83 12.33 -10.05 1.60
C GLY A 83 10.97 -10.70 1.30
N GLN A 84 10.40 -10.47 0.11
CA GLN A 84 9.14 -11.08 -0.30
C GLN A 84 9.35 -12.55 -0.69
N SER A 85 8.53 -13.44 -0.12
CA SER A 85 8.56 -14.87 -0.44
C SER A 85 7.83 -15.15 -1.75
N PHE A 86 8.36 -16.07 -2.55
CA PHE A 86 7.71 -16.58 -3.77
C PHE A 86 6.26 -17.02 -3.51
N SER A 87 6.00 -17.65 -2.36
CA SER A 87 4.68 -18.12 -1.98
C SER A 87 3.69 -16.97 -1.74
N SER A 88 4.14 -15.82 -1.23
CA SER A 88 3.24 -14.68 -1.02
C SER A 88 2.83 -14.01 -2.33
N ILE A 89 3.70 -14.02 -3.34
CA ILE A 89 3.41 -13.47 -4.67
C ILE A 89 2.39 -14.33 -5.40
N ILE A 90 2.61 -15.65 -5.43
CA ILE A 90 1.63 -16.58 -6.03
C ILE A 90 0.29 -16.48 -5.30
N SER A 91 0.31 -16.49 -3.96
CA SER A 91 -0.91 -16.36 -3.18
C SER A 91 -1.62 -15.03 -3.42
N HIS A 92 -0.91 -13.97 -3.81
CA HIS A 92 -1.50 -12.68 -4.12
C HIS A 92 -2.26 -12.70 -5.45
N TYR A 93 -1.63 -13.20 -6.52
CA TYR A 93 -2.24 -13.25 -7.86
C TYR A 93 -3.33 -14.31 -8.00
N PHE A 94 -3.29 -15.39 -7.21
CA PHE A 94 -4.28 -16.48 -7.28
C PHE A 94 -5.29 -16.48 -6.12
N ALA A 95 -5.36 -15.41 -5.32
CA ALA A 95 -6.35 -15.29 -4.26
C ALA A 95 -7.76 -15.09 -4.83
N LEU A 96 -8.61 -16.10 -4.70
CA LEU A 96 -10.01 -16.04 -5.09
C LEU A 96 -10.89 -15.60 -3.91
N ASN A 97 -11.80 -14.67 -4.16
CA ASN A 97 -12.89 -14.39 -3.20
C ASN A 97 -13.94 -15.51 -3.25
N THR A 98 -14.77 -15.62 -2.20
CA THR A 98 -15.77 -16.70 -2.08
C THR A 98 -16.75 -16.76 -3.25
N ALA A 99 -17.24 -15.61 -3.73
CA ALA A 99 -18.21 -15.57 -4.85
C ALA A 99 -17.57 -16.07 -6.15
N SER A 100 -16.34 -15.66 -6.38
CA SER A 100 -15.55 -16.00 -7.55
C SER A 100 -15.18 -17.50 -7.56
N ALA A 101 -14.84 -18.07 -6.40
CA ALA A 101 -14.60 -19.51 -6.24
C ALA A 101 -15.87 -20.33 -6.56
N VAL A 102 -17.04 -19.88 -6.10
CA VAL A 102 -18.32 -20.53 -6.40
C VAL A 102 -18.61 -20.51 -7.92
N VAL A 103 -18.39 -19.38 -8.59
CA VAL A 103 -18.59 -19.27 -10.04
C VAL A 103 -17.64 -20.18 -10.83
N VAL A 104 -16.37 -20.26 -10.42
CA VAL A 104 -15.39 -21.19 -11.03
C VAL A 104 -15.85 -22.64 -10.88
N ILE A 105 -16.23 -23.06 -9.67
CA ILE A 105 -16.65 -24.44 -9.41
C ILE A 105 -17.89 -24.81 -10.22
N ILE A 106 -18.92 -23.96 -10.21
CA ILE A 106 -20.16 -24.19 -10.97
C ILE A 106 -19.88 -24.19 -12.47
N GLY A 107 -19.08 -23.25 -12.96
CA GLY A 107 -18.71 -23.14 -14.37
C GLY A 107 -18.00 -24.38 -14.89
N VAL A 108 -16.99 -24.86 -14.15
CA VAL A 108 -16.23 -26.07 -14.50
C VAL A 108 -17.14 -27.30 -14.46
N PHE A 109 -18.00 -27.42 -13.44
CA PHE A 109 -18.92 -28.55 -13.34
C PHE A 109 -19.89 -28.61 -14.53
N LEU A 110 -20.51 -27.48 -14.91
CA LEU A 110 -21.39 -27.40 -16.07
C LEU A 110 -20.65 -27.65 -17.38
N PHE A 111 -19.38 -27.24 -17.50
CA PHE A 111 -18.55 -27.53 -18.66
C PHE A 111 -18.22 -29.03 -18.79
N LEU A 112 -17.95 -29.72 -17.68
CA LEU A 112 -17.75 -31.17 -17.67
C LEU A 112 -19.02 -31.91 -18.12
N ILE A 113 -20.20 -31.47 -17.66
CA ILE A 113 -21.48 -32.01 -18.13
C ILE A 113 -21.67 -31.76 -19.63
N ALA A 114 -21.39 -30.54 -20.12
CA ALA A 114 -21.45 -30.24 -21.54
C ALA A 114 -20.53 -31.18 -22.35
N SER A 115 -19.31 -31.40 -21.84
CA SER A 115 -18.30 -32.23 -22.50
C SER A 115 -18.67 -33.72 -22.53
N THR A 116 -19.36 -34.25 -21.51
CA THR A 116 -19.81 -35.65 -21.50
C THR A 116 -21.05 -35.89 -22.35
N MET A 117 -21.94 -34.90 -22.48
CA MET A 117 -23.10 -34.98 -23.39
C MET A 117 -22.69 -34.91 -24.87
N ILE A 118 -21.57 -34.26 -25.18
CA ILE A 118 -21.04 -34.11 -26.55
C ILE A 118 -20.09 -35.29 -26.81
N VAL A 119 -20.68 -36.45 -27.13
CA VAL A 119 -19.96 -37.74 -27.19
C VAL A 119 -18.86 -37.80 -28.27
N ARG A 120 -18.80 -36.88 -29.25
CA ARG A 120 -17.79 -36.90 -30.35
C ARG A 120 -17.39 -35.54 -30.94
N GLY A 121 -17.07 -34.53 -30.14
CA GLY A 121 -16.56 -33.26 -30.67
C GLY A 121 -15.96 -32.31 -29.65
N CYS A 122 -15.25 -31.28 -30.10
CA CYS A 122 -14.80 -30.20 -29.24
C CYS A 122 -16.03 -29.41 -28.74
N PRO A 123 -16.22 -29.19 -27.43
CA PRO A 123 -17.38 -28.46 -26.90
C PRO A 123 -17.61 -27.10 -27.56
N LEU A 124 -16.52 -26.42 -27.94
CA LEU A 124 -16.58 -25.15 -28.65
C LEU A 124 -17.20 -25.26 -30.05
N SER A 125 -16.86 -26.32 -30.80
CA SER A 125 -17.43 -26.54 -32.14
C SER A 125 -18.94 -26.76 -32.07
N HIS A 126 -19.38 -27.53 -31.08
CA HIS A 126 -20.80 -27.82 -30.86
C HIS A 126 -21.60 -26.58 -30.44
N VAL A 127 -21.00 -25.71 -29.61
CA VAL A 127 -21.64 -24.46 -29.20
C VAL A 127 -21.81 -23.51 -30.38
N TRP A 128 -20.84 -23.46 -31.30
CA TRP A 128 -20.89 -22.58 -32.46
C TRP A 128 -22.02 -22.93 -33.44
N ASP A 129 -22.45 -24.19 -33.46
CA ASP A 129 -23.58 -24.67 -34.27
C ASP A 129 -24.92 -24.04 -33.87
N PHE A 130 -25.06 -23.53 -32.63
CA PHE A 130 -26.25 -22.78 -32.19
C PHE A 130 -26.37 -21.39 -32.84
N GLY A 131 -25.32 -20.91 -33.50
CA GLY A 131 -25.29 -19.66 -34.23
C GLY A 131 -25.10 -18.42 -33.34
N PRO A 132 -24.97 -17.24 -33.97
CA PRO A 132 -24.53 -16.01 -33.30
C PRO A 132 -25.55 -15.47 -32.29
N TYR A 133 -26.85 -15.69 -32.52
CA TYR A 133 -27.92 -15.19 -31.63
C TYR A 133 -27.92 -15.84 -30.24
N ILE A 134 -27.33 -17.03 -30.12
CA ILE A 134 -27.15 -17.71 -28.82
C ILE A 134 -25.73 -17.46 -28.30
N CYS A 135 -24.72 -17.59 -29.17
CA CYS A 135 -23.33 -17.47 -28.76
C CYS A 135 -22.95 -16.07 -28.25
N VAL A 136 -23.36 -15.00 -28.96
CA VAL A 136 -22.95 -13.62 -28.61
C VAL A 136 -23.51 -13.19 -27.25
N PRO A 137 -24.81 -13.34 -26.93
CA PRO A 137 -25.32 -13.04 -25.60
C PRO A 137 -24.69 -13.89 -24.50
N SER A 138 -24.45 -15.19 -24.75
CA SER A 138 -23.77 -16.08 -23.79
C SER A 138 -22.32 -15.65 -23.54
N MET A 139 -21.58 -15.22 -24.57
CA MET A 139 -20.23 -14.66 -24.40
C MET A 139 -20.26 -13.37 -23.56
N ILE A 140 -21.17 -12.44 -23.86
CA ILE A 140 -21.32 -11.18 -23.11
C ILE A 140 -21.67 -11.49 -21.65
N PHE A 141 -22.59 -12.42 -21.41
CA PHE A 141 -22.97 -12.85 -20.06
C PHE A 141 -21.76 -13.42 -19.30
N SER A 142 -21.01 -14.35 -19.91
CA SER A 142 -19.85 -14.99 -19.26
C SER A 142 -18.76 -13.97 -18.94
N PHE A 143 -18.47 -13.05 -19.86
CA PHE A 143 -17.52 -11.97 -19.62
C PHE A 143 -17.99 -11.05 -18.49
N TYR A 144 -19.26 -10.63 -18.50
CA TYR A 144 -19.81 -9.73 -17.50
C TYR A 144 -19.87 -10.37 -16.11
N LEU A 145 -20.24 -11.66 -16.02
CA LEU A 145 -20.24 -12.44 -14.79
C LEU A 145 -18.82 -12.55 -14.18
N LEU A 146 -17.80 -12.75 -15.01
CA LEU A 146 -16.40 -12.77 -14.59
C LEU A 146 -15.96 -11.44 -13.95
N ARG A 147 -16.41 -10.31 -14.52
CA ARG A 147 -16.07 -8.96 -14.04
C ARG A 147 -16.78 -8.60 -12.73
N ILE A 148 -18.06 -8.92 -12.61
CA ILE A 148 -18.86 -8.60 -11.40
C ILE A 148 -18.45 -9.44 -10.21
N THR A 149 -18.03 -10.69 -10.43
CA THR A 149 -17.59 -11.58 -9.34
C THR A 149 -16.22 -11.19 -8.78
N HIS A 150 -15.66 -10.06 -9.21
CA HIS A 150 -14.37 -9.54 -8.77
C HIS A 150 -13.22 -10.53 -9.00
N LEU A 151 -13.38 -11.51 -9.91
CA LEU A 151 -12.31 -12.45 -10.27
C LEU A 151 -11.12 -11.71 -10.90
N ALA A 152 -11.41 -10.61 -11.62
CA ALA A 152 -10.42 -9.70 -12.20
C ALA A 152 -9.97 -8.58 -11.23
N GLU A 153 -10.01 -8.79 -9.90
CA GLU A 153 -9.53 -7.77 -8.95
C GLU A 153 -8.04 -7.46 -9.10
N TRP A 154 -7.27 -8.38 -9.66
CA TRP A 154 -5.86 -8.18 -10.04
C TRP A 154 -5.66 -7.12 -11.13
N GLU A 155 -6.65 -6.89 -12.03
CA GLU A 155 -6.56 -5.84 -13.07
C GLU A 155 -6.54 -4.45 -12.44
N ARG A 156 -7.12 -4.30 -11.24
CA ARG A 156 -6.73 -3.22 -10.34
C ARG A 156 -5.38 -3.64 -9.76
N GLY A 157 -4.32 -3.36 -10.54
CA GLY A 157 -2.95 -3.57 -10.13
C GLY A 157 -2.64 -2.96 -8.77
N PRO A 158 -1.42 -3.12 -8.23
CA PRO A 158 -1.01 -2.39 -7.03
C PRO A 158 -1.46 -0.95 -7.19
N LEU A 159 -2.25 -0.46 -6.22
CA LEU A 159 -2.95 0.84 -6.21
C LEU A 159 -2.32 1.76 -7.27
N ASP A 160 -3.02 2.04 -8.38
CA ASP A 160 -2.46 2.86 -9.45
C ASP A 160 -2.28 4.28 -8.91
N LEU A 161 -1.17 4.49 -8.22
CA LEU A 161 -0.82 5.70 -7.49
C LEU A 161 -0.62 6.85 -8.48
N ASP A 162 -0.24 6.54 -9.73
CA ASP A 162 -0.15 7.51 -10.82
C ASP A 162 -1.52 8.08 -11.18
N VAL A 163 -2.61 7.29 -11.11
CA VAL A 163 -3.99 7.78 -11.27
C VAL A 163 -4.35 8.80 -10.19
N MET A 164 -3.80 8.67 -8.99
CA MET A 164 -4.06 9.61 -7.89
C MET A 164 -3.35 10.96 -8.07
N LYS A 165 -2.40 11.10 -9.02
CA LYS A 165 -1.71 12.37 -9.36
C LYS A 165 -1.22 13.15 -8.13
N GLY A 166 -0.67 12.46 -7.14
CA GLY A 166 -0.15 13.05 -5.89
C GLY A 166 -1.19 13.26 -4.78
N LEU A 167 -2.42 12.75 -4.94
CA LEU A 167 -3.43 12.67 -3.87
C LEU A 167 -3.37 11.33 -3.11
N ASP A 168 -2.33 10.53 -3.31
CA ASP A 168 -2.13 9.32 -2.55
C ASP A 168 -1.73 9.62 -1.10
N HIS A 169 -1.93 8.63 -0.23
CA HIS A 169 -1.69 8.80 1.21
C HIS A 169 -0.22 9.09 1.53
N GLY A 170 0.73 8.51 0.80
CA GLY A 170 2.17 8.72 1.01
C GLY A 170 2.58 10.16 0.69
N THR A 171 2.14 10.67 -0.47
CA THR A 171 2.35 12.06 -0.88
C THR A 171 1.66 13.04 0.08
N GLY A 172 0.43 12.77 0.47
CA GLY A 172 -0.31 13.58 1.45
C GLY A 172 0.41 13.67 2.80
N MET A 173 0.94 12.54 3.30
CA MET A 173 1.77 12.52 4.52
C MET A 173 3.05 13.35 4.36
N ALA A 174 3.73 13.26 3.22
CA ALA A 174 4.96 14.00 2.97
C ALA A 174 4.72 15.51 3.00
N TYR A 175 3.70 16.01 2.30
CA TYR A 175 3.34 17.43 2.32
C TYR A 175 2.90 17.90 3.70
N SER A 176 2.09 17.10 4.40
CA SER A 176 1.65 17.40 5.76
C SER A 176 2.84 17.54 6.72
N PHE A 177 3.81 16.64 6.63
CA PHE A 177 5.00 16.68 7.47
C PHE A 177 5.92 17.85 7.11
N TYR A 178 6.09 18.14 5.81
CA TYR A 178 6.92 19.24 5.38
C TYR A 178 6.35 20.61 5.80
N TYR A 179 5.14 20.96 5.35
CA TYR A 179 4.53 22.27 5.61
C TYR A 179 3.98 22.40 7.05
N GLY A 180 3.61 21.27 7.66
CA GLY A 180 3.13 21.20 9.03
C GLY A 180 4.24 21.30 10.07
N TYR A 181 5.48 20.95 9.71
CA TYR A 181 6.55 20.76 10.67
C TYR A 181 7.96 21.12 10.15
N LEU A 182 8.52 20.39 9.17
CA LEU A 182 9.95 20.54 8.80
C LEU A 182 10.30 21.95 8.30
N GLN A 183 9.45 22.56 7.48
CA GLN A 183 9.66 23.94 7.00
C GLN A 183 9.70 24.96 8.15
N LEU A 184 9.14 24.62 9.31
CA LEU A 184 9.08 25.51 10.46
C LEU A 184 10.32 25.42 11.33
N ILE A 185 10.86 24.21 11.50
CA ILE A 185 11.89 23.92 12.49
C ILE A 185 13.31 23.82 11.92
N LEU A 186 13.45 23.54 10.62
CA LEU A 186 14.76 23.36 10.00
C LEU A 186 15.46 24.69 9.68
N PRO A 187 14.84 25.64 8.93
CA PRO A 187 15.55 26.83 8.45
C PRO A 187 15.56 27.96 9.48
N ASN A 188 16.57 28.83 9.37
CA ASN A 188 16.54 30.15 9.98
C ASN A 188 15.62 31.06 9.13
N ARG A 189 14.73 31.81 9.77
CA ARG A 189 13.82 32.76 9.09
C ARG A 189 14.38 34.18 8.89
N GLY A 190 15.59 34.45 9.35
CA GLY A 190 16.16 35.79 9.35
C GLY A 190 15.59 36.70 10.45
N THR A 191 14.92 36.13 11.46
CA THR A 191 14.49 36.85 12.66
C THR A 191 15.43 36.53 13.82
N THR A 192 15.65 37.47 14.73
CA THR A 192 16.55 37.30 15.89
C THR A 192 16.25 36.07 16.74
N ASP A 193 14.97 35.67 16.80
CA ASP A 193 14.51 34.60 17.68
C ASP A 193 14.34 33.25 16.95
N SER A 194 14.62 33.19 15.64
CA SER A 194 14.53 31.95 14.85
C SER A 194 15.94 31.48 14.53
N LYS A 195 16.27 30.27 15.00
CA LYS A 195 17.52 29.60 14.68
C LYS A 195 17.24 28.38 13.81
N SER A 196 18.09 28.16 12.82
CA SER A 196 18.15 26.93 12.06
C SER A 196 18.52 25.75 12.94
N ILE A 197 18.26 24.54 12.47
CA ILE A 197 18.67 23.32 13.16
C ILE A 197 20.19 23.23 13.36
N ILE A 198 20.97 23.74 12.41
CA ILE A 198 22.44 23.79 12.50
C ILE A 198 22.86 24.69 13.65
N GLU A 199 22.37 25.93 13.68
CA GLU A 199 22.68 26.88 14.76
C GLU A 199 22.23 26.34 16.12
N LYS A 200 21.12 25.60 16.19
CA LYS A 200 20.66 24.96 17.44
C LYS A 200 21.61 23.86 17.91
N ILE A 201 22.21 23.10 16.99
CA ILE A 201 23.22 22.08 17.31
C ILE A 201 24.50 22.75 17.79
N GLU A 202 24.99 23.77 17.08
CA GLU A 202 26.20 24.52 17.47
C GLU A 202 26.06 25.16 18.85
N ASN A 203 24.92 25.80 19.13
CA ASN A 203 24.63 26.35 20.48
C ASN A 203 24.58 25.26 21.55
N PHE A 204 24.13 24.04 21.20
CA PHE A 204 24.13 22.91 22.13
C PHE A 204 25.55 22.43 22.41
N GLU A 205 26.41 22.35 21.38
CA GLU A 205 27.83 22.03 21.50
C GLU A 205 28.54 22.99 22.46
N ASP A 206 28.38 24.29 22.24
CA ASP A 206 28.99 25.34 23.06
C ASP A 206 28.51 25.30 24.52
N LYS A 207 27.20 25.14 24.72
CA LYS A 207 26.59 25.14 26.05
C LYS A 207 26.93 23.90 26.88
N HIS A 208 27.17 22.77 26.23
CA HIS A 208 27.35 21.49 26.88
C HIS A 208 28.76 20.92 26.74
N GLU A 209 29.67 21.62 26.06
CA GLU A 209 31.05 21.22 25.81
C GLU A 209 31.12 19.83 25.13
N VAL A 210 30.28 19.63 24.11
CA VAL A 210 30.20 18.38 23.32
C VAL A 210 30.37 18.67 21.83
N THR A 211 30.53 17.61 21.02
CA THR A 211 30.62 17.73 19.56
C THR A 211 29.71 16.74 18.85
N PHE A 212 29.17 17.16 17.71
CA PHE A 212 28.36 16.38 16.78
C PHE A 212 29.18 16.20 15.49
N PRO A 213 29.32 14.97 14.98
CA PRO A 213 30.01 14.75 13.71
C PRO A 213 29.22 15.25 12.50
N VAL A 214 27.90 15.46 12.64
CA VAL A 214 27.01 15.90 11.56
C VAL A 214 25.96 16.85 12.12
N HIS A 215 25.91 18.08 11.61
CA HIS A 215 24.94 19.11 11.96
C HIS A 215 23.68 19.00 11.10
N LYS A 216 22.93 17.90 11.26
CA LYS A 216 21.65 17.67 10.57
C LYS A 216 20.65 17.00 11.52
N LEU A 217 19.36 17.18 11.25
CA LEU A 217 18.31 16.34 11.83
C LEU A 217 18.22 15.01 11.09
N PHE A 218 18.45 13.89 11.78
CA PHE A 218 18.22 12.56 11.21
C PHE A 218 16.75 12.16 11.37
N ILE A 219 16.08 11.88 10.25
CA ILE A 219 14.67 11.45 10.23
C ILE A 219 14.63 9.96 9.87
N LEU A 220 14.20 9.16 10.84
CA LEU A 220 14.16 7.71 10.76
C LEU A 220 12.84 7.23 10.12
N ILE A 221 12.96 6.43 9.07
CA ILE A 221 11.85 5.91 8.26
C ILE A 221 11.99 4.38 8.17
N PRO A 222 11.48 3.63 9.16
CA PRO A 222 11.51 2.17 9.15
C PRO A 222 10.56 1.60 8.09
N SER A 223 10.96 0.50 7.44
CA SER A 223 10.16 -0.16 6.41
C SER A 223 8.81 -0.68 6.92
N SER A 224 8.70 -1.02 8.21
CA SER A 224 7.43 -1.39 8.83
C SER A 224 6.47 -0.24 9.05
N GLY A 225 6.94 1.01 8.95
CA GLY A 225 6.20 2.21 9.32
C GLY A 225 6.14 2.47 10.83
N TYR A 226 6.71 1.60 11.67
CA TYR A 226 6.68 1.78 13.13
C TYR A 226 8.03 2.17 13.72
N ILE A 227 8.00 3.21 14.56
CA ILE A 227 9.13 3.62 15.38
C ILE A 227 8.65 3.84 16.82
N SER A 228 9.36 3.26 17.80
CA SER A 228 9.05 3.45 19.21
C SER A 228 9.27 4.92 19.61
N PRO A 229 8.45 5.47 20.53
CA PRO A 229 8.71 6.78 21.14
C PRO A 229 10.05 6.85 21.89
N HIS A 230 10.65 5.70 22.22
CA HIS A 230 11.93 5.60 22.91
C HIS A 230 12.99 4.94 22.02
N LEU A 231 13.84 5.75 21.37
CA LEU A 231 14.95 5.23 20.53
C LEU A 231 15.91 4.30 21.28
N LYS A 232 16.00 4.42 22.60
CA LYS A 232 16.73 3.50 23.48
C LYS A 232 16.25 2.04 23.33
N GLU A 233 14.95 1.83 23.19
CA GLU A 233 14.37 0.50 23.03
C GLU A 233 14.67 -0.11 21.66
N MET A 234 14.80 0.73 20.63
CA MET A 234 15.07 0.34 19.24
C MET A 234 16.57 0.18 18.94
N SER A 235 17.43 0.53 19.89
CA SER A 235 18.89 0.55 19.74
C SER A 235 19.59 -0.46 20.63
N ASP A 236 18.88 -1.44 21.17
CA ASP A 236 19.41 -2.39 22.16
C ASP A 236 20.14 -1.68 23.31
N GLN A 237 19.58 -0.55 23.76
CA GLN A 237 20.15 0.34 24.79
C GLN A 237 21.45 1.07 24.40
N TRP A 238 21.84 1.07 23.12
CA TRP A 238 23.00 1.84 22.63
C TRP A 238 22.75 3.34 22.59
N MET A 239 21.49 3.76 22.53
CA MET A 239 21.11 5.17 22.55
C MET A 239 20.60 5.61 23.91
N GLU A 240 20.90 6.85 24.25
CA GLU A 240 20.39 7.53 25.44
C GLU A 240 19.96 8.95 25.07
N SER A 241 18.81 9.40 25.58
CA SER A 241 18.40 10.80 25.43
C SER A 241 19.38 11.69 26.18
N ALA A 242 19.97 12.67 25.50
CA ALA A 242 20.85 13.63 26.12
C ALA A 242 20.01 14.75 26.75
N ARG A 243 19.57 15.71 25.92
CA ARG A 243 18.75 16.87 26.29
C ARG A 243 18.03 17.40 25.05
N GLU A 244 16.99 18.20 25.28
CA GLU A 244 16.30 18.96 24.23
C GLU A 244 17.23 20.05 23.65
N LEU A 245 17.13 20.29 22.34
CA LEU A 245 17.64 21.52 21.72
C LEU A 245 16.78 22.72 22.14
N GLU A 246 17.23 23.92 21.80
CA GLU A 246 16.45 25.14 22.02
C GLU A 246 15.07 25.07 21.33
N GLU A 247 14.04 25.47 22.07
CA GLU A 247 12.64 25.44 21.59
C GLU A 247 12.41 26.40 20.42
N GLU A 248 11.58 25.98 19.46
CA GLU A 248 11.02 26.88 18.45
C GLU A 248 9.56 27.21 18.82
N LYS A 249 9.17 28.49 18.81
CA LYS A 249 7.77 28.89 19.05
C LYS A 249 7.14 29.49 17.81
N ARG A 250 5.90 29.10 17.49
CA ARG A 250 5.14 29.61 16.33
C ARG A 250 3.67 29.79 16.66
N ASP A 251 3.08 30.83 16.09
CA ASP A 251 1.63 30.97 16.07
C ASP A 251 1.06 30.15 14.91
N ARG A 252 0.16 29.20 15.18
CA ARG A 252 -0.33 28.24 14.18
C ARG A 252 -1.78 27.88 14.44
N ALA A 253 -2.62 28.03 13.43
CA ALA A 253 -4.02 27.54 13.44
C ALA A 253 -4.80 27.96 14.70
N GLY A 254 -4.65 29.22 15.13
CA GLY A 254 -5.30 29.75 16.34
C GLY A 254 -4.58 29.47 17.67
N LEU A 255 -3.48 28.72 17.66
CA LEU A 255 -2.63 28.49 18.83
C LEU A 255 -1.43 29.44 18.82
N ILE A 256 -1.43 30.42 19.73
CA ILE A 256 -0.32 31.35 19.94
C ILE A 256 0.79 30.65 20.73
N GLY A 257 2.03 30.79 20.30
CA GLY A 257 3.21 30.26 21.00
C GLY A 257 3.30 28.73 20.98
N ARG A 258 2.83 28.07 19.92
CA ARG A 258 3.01 26.62 19.75
C ARG A 258 4.49 26.26 19.76
N THR A 259 4.89 25.43 20.71
CA THR A 259 6.28 24.99 20.88
C THR A 259 6.59 23.75 20.03
N TYR A 260 7.74 23.76 19.38
CA TYR A 260 8.36 22.62 18.71
C TYR A 260 9.71 22.33 19.35
N ARG A 261 10.05 21.04 19.46
CA ARG A 261 11.24 20.56 20.17
C ARG A 261 11.89 19.45 19.37
N ASN A 262 13.21 19.40 19.42
CA ASN A 262 14.03 18.30 18.92
C ASN A 262 14.94 17.81 20.05
N ASN A 263 15.31 16.54 20.03
CA ASN A 263 16.14 15.93 21.06
C ASN A 263 17.52 15.57 20.52
N ALA A 264 18.56 15.92 21.27
CA ALA A 264 19.88 15.35 21.10
C ALA A 264 19.97 13.99 21.80
N TYR A 265 20.64 13.04 21.16
CA TYR A 265 20.88 11.69 21.68
C TYR A 265 22.37 11.39 21.70
N LYS A 266 22.76 10.59 22.69
CA LYS A 266 24.07 9.93 22.74
C LYS A 266 23.94 8.55 22.12
N ILE A 267 24.86 8.19 21.25
CA ILE A 267 25.03 6.83 20.75
C ILE A 267 26.36 6.31 21.29
N TYR A 268 26.33 5.19 22.02
CA TYR A 268 27.54 4.50 22.49
C TYR A 268 27.98 3.46 21.45
N PRO A 269 29.08 3.69 20.71
CA PRO A 269 29.53 2.73 19.71
C PRO A 269 29.86 1.39 20.35
N ASN A 270 29.39 0.29 19.74
CA ASN A 270 29.55 -1.07 20.26
C ASN A 270 28.82 -1.34 21.60
N GLY A 271 27.86 -0.48 21.97
CA GLY A 271 27.04 -0.63 23.17
C GLY A 271 27.52 0.22 24.34
N ARG A 272 26.67 0.31 25.37
CA ARG A 272 26.86 1.23 26.49
C ARG A 272 28.09 0.91 27.35
N ASP A 273 28.43 -0.37 27.46
CA ASP A 273 29.52 -0.86 28.30
C ASP A 273 30.84 -0.98 27.52
N SER A 274 30.92 -0.48 26.28
CA SER A 274 32.12 -0.59 25.44
C SER A 274 33.28 0.30 25.90
N GLY A 275 33.02 1.28 26.76
CA GLY A 275 33.98 2.31 27.17
C GLY A 275 34.28 3.36 26.09
N ALA A 276 33.65 3.28 24.91
CA ALA A 276 33.80 4.27 23.86
C ALA A 276 33.09 5.58 24.21
N SER A 277 33.69 6.71 23.85
CA SER A 277 33.04 8.02 23.97
C SER A 277 31.75 8.06 23.16
N PRO A 278 30.66 8.64 23.69
CA PRO A 278 29.40 8.73 22.98
C PRO A 278 29.50 9.69 21.79
N ILE A 279 28.83 9.33 20.70
CA ILE A 279 28.63 10.18 19.53
C ILE A 279 27.27 10.88 19.67
N TYR A 280 27.24 12.20 19.51
CA TYR A 280 26.01 12.99 19.61
C TYR A 280 25.32 13.13 18.26
N VAL A 281 23.99 13.02 18.26
CA VAL A 281 23.14 13.18 17.08
C VAL A 281 21.83 13.86 17.45
N VAL A 282 21.18 14.50 16.48
CA VAL A 282 19.77 14.91 16.61
C VAL A 282 18.96 13.98 15.73
N ALA A 283 18.03 13.22 16.32
CA ALA A 283 17.30 12.20 15.58
C ALA A 283 15.85 12.09 16.05
N GLU A 284 14.95 11.78 15.12
CA GLU A 284 13.55 11.49 15.43
C GLU A 284 12.92 10.58 14.38
N GLY A 285 11.79 9.97 14.74
CA GLY A 285 10.98 9.22 13.78
C GLY A 285 10.08 10.12 12.96
N ALA A 286 9.79 9.72 11.72
CA ALA A 286 8.78 10.39 10.91
C ALA A 286 7.37 10.16 11.49
N THR A 287 6.86 11.12 12.26
CA THR A 287 5.56 11.04 12.95
C THR A 287 4.37 10.61 12.09
N PRO A 288 4.21 11.03 10.81
CA PRO A 288 3.10 10.56 9.98
C PRO A 288 3.04 9.04 9.83
N LEU A 289 4.19 8.36 9.83
CA LEU A 289 4.23 6.90 9.75
C LEU A 289 3.63 6.24 10.98
N LEU A 290 3.77 6.84 12.17
CA LEU A 290 3.11 6.34 13.37
C LEU A 290 1.59 6.42 13.21
N THR A 291 1.04 7.53 12.73
CA THR A 291 -0.40 7.64 12.44
C THR A 291 -0.84 6.59 11.43
N PHE A 292 -0.08 6.40 10.35
CA PHE A 292 -0.35 5.37 9.34
C PHE A 292 -0.29 3.95 9.93
N TYR A 293 0.63 3.68 10.84
CA TYR A 293 0.74 2.41 11.56
C TYR A 293 -0.45 2.18 12.49
N GLU A 294 -0.90 3.19 13.22
CA GLU A 294 -2.05 3.08 14.11
C GLU A 294 -3.33 2.70 13.34
N VAL A 295 -3.58 3.31 12.16
CA VAL A 295 -4.74 2.94 11.32
C VAL A 295 -4.71 1.46 10.95
N GLN A 296 -3.53 0.89 10.70
CA GLN A 296 -3.39 -0.55 10.44
C GLN A 296 -3.70 -1.40 11.67
N LYS A 297 -3.36 -0.94 12.88
CA LYS A 297 -3.59 -1.72 14.11
C LYS A 297 -5.04 -1.75 14.55
N HIS A 298 -5.81 -0.72 14.22
CA HIS A 298 -7.23 -0.68 14.53
C HIS A 298 -8.05 -1.51 13.54
N SER A 299 -9.28 -1.87 13.94
CA SER A 299 -10.18 -2.74 13.16
C SER A 299 -11.18 -1.90 12.35
N HIS A 300 -10.70 -0.90 11.62
CA HIS A 300 -11.55 -0.18 10.67
C HIS A 300 -11.72 -1.01 9.38
N PRO A 301 -12.82 -0.83 8.64
CA PRO A 301 -13.00 -1.47 7.33
C PRO A 301 -11.82 -1.22 6.37
N GLU A 302 -11.24 -0.02 6.44
CA GLU A 302 -10.13 0.43 5.60
C GLU A 302 -8.77 -0.15 6.02
N SER A 303 -8.62 -0.62 7.27
CA SER A 303 -7.33 -1.07 7.82
C SER A 303 -6.72 -2.24 7.02
N ILE A 304 -7.54 -3.06 6.37
CA ILE A 304 -7.10 -4.14 5.47
C ILE A 304 -6.35 -3.56 4.26
N VAL A 305 -6.85 -2.46 3.70
CA VAL A 305 -6.26 -1.77 2.55
C VAL A 305 -4.94 -1.11 2.95
N TYR A 306 -4.90 -0.45 4.12
CA TYR A 306 -3.69 0.16 4.66
C TYR A 306 -2.57 -0.88 4.88
N LYS A 307 -2.90 -2.06 5.43
CA LYS A 307 -1.94 -3.17 5.60
C LYS A 307 -1.43 -3.69 4.27
N ARG A 308 -2.33 -3.84 3.29
CA ARG A 308 -2.00 -4.36 1.96
C ARG A 308 -0.97 -3.48 1.25
N TYR A 309 -1.12 -2.15 1.31
CA TYR A 309 -0.27 -1.19 0.57
C TYR A 309 0.78 -0.49 1.44
N LYS A 310 1.10 -1.07 2.61
CA LYS A 310 1.97 -0.44 3.60
C LYS A 310 3.34 -0.08 3.05
N ASN A 311 3.96 -0.99 2.31
CA ASN A 311 5.33 -0.82 1.81
C ASN A 311 5.37 0.24 0.70
N GLU A 312 4.39 0.21 -0.21
CA GLU A 312 4.24 1.14 -1.32
C GLU A 312 4.00 2.57 -0.80
N ILE A 313 3.07 2.73 0.15
CA ILE A 313 2.76 4.03 0.75
C ILE A 313 3.96 4.59 1.53
N THR A 314 4.67 3.74 2.30
CA THR A 314 5.86 4.16 3.06
C THR A 314 7.00 4.58 2.12
N MET A 315 7.22 3.85 1.03
CA MET A 315 8.21 4.19 0.01
C MET A 315 7.84 5.48 -0.72
N MET A 316 6.56 5.68 -1.04
CA MET A 316 6.07 6.92 -1.66
C MET A 316 6.29 8.11 -0.73
N PHE A 317 5.95 7.98 0.54
CA PHE A 317 6.24 8.99 1.56
C PHE A 317 7.72 9.35 1.60
N TYR A 318 8.61 8.35 1.66
CA TYR A 318 10.07 8.56 1.70
C TYR A 318 10.56 9.33 0.47
N LYS A 319 10.23 8.83 -0.73
CA LYS A 319 10.65 9.47 -1.99
C LYS A 319 10.12 10.89 -2.10
N LYS A 320 8.83 11.07 -1.82
CA LYS A 320 8.18 12.37 -1.97
C LYS A 320 8.69 13.40 -0.97
N LEU A 321 8.95 13.00 0.27
CA LEU A 321 9.56 13.88 1.25
C LEU A 321 10.98 14.28 0.85
N GLY A 322 11.77 13.32 0.32
CA GLY A 322 13.10 13.58 -0.24
C GLY A 322 13.06 14.58 -1.38
N GLU A 323 12.17 14.38 -2.36
CA GLU A 323 11.96 15.31 -3.48
C GLU A 323 11.66 16.74 -3.00
N ILE A 324 10.75 16.88 -2.02
CA ILE A 324 10.38 18.21 -1.49
C ILE A 324 11.61 18.87 -0.85
N LEU A 325 12.32 18.17 0.04
CA LEU A 325 13.49 18.69 0.75
C LEU A 325 14.65 19.04 -0.20
N GLU A 326 14.85 18.25 -1.25
CA GLU A 326 15.84 18.54 -2.28
C GLU A 326 15.42 19.73 -3.15
N SER A 327 14.14 19.88 -3.46
CA SER A 327 13.66 20.99 -4.31
C SER A 327 13.68 22.35 -3.61
N GLU A 328 13.53 22.38 -2.28
CA GLU A 328 13.31 23.60 -1.50
C GLU A 328 14.63 24.16 -0.91
N PRO A 329 15.12 25.31 -1.39
CA PRO A 329 16.45 25.82 -1.00
C PRO A 329 16.61 26.10 0.50
N ALA A 330 15.54 26.51 1.17
CA ALA A 330 15.58 26.86 2.58
C ALA A 330 15.82 25.65 3.50
N THR A 331 15.38 24.45 3.09
CA THR A 331 15.43 23.24 3.92
C THR A 331 16.43 22.20 3.39
N ARG A 332 16.92 22.38 2.17
CA ARG A 332 17.93 21.52 1.55
C ARG A 332 19.15 21.36 2.47
N ASN A 333 19.62 20.13 2.61
CA ASN A 333 20.78 19.75 3.42
C ASN A 333 20.67 19.99 4.94
N LEU A 334 19.52 20.39 5.47
CA LEU A 334 19.34 20.60 6.93
C LEU A 334 18.89 19.33 7.68
N CYS A 335 18.39 18.33 6.95
CA CYS A 335 18.04 17.04 7.51
C CYS A 335 18.55 15.90 6.61
N GLU A 336 18.59 14.70 7.17
CA GLU A 336 19.01 13.47 6.52
C GLU A 336 17.90 12.41 6.68
N LEU A 337 17.35 11.95 5.56
CA LEU A 337 16.34 10.89 5.57
C LEU A 337 17.03 9.52 5.59
N ILE A 338 16.71 8.70 6.59
CA ILE A 338 17.21 7.34 6.73
C ILE A 338 16.05 6.36 6.56
N TYR A 339 15.87 5.87 5.34
CA TYR A 339 15.04 4.69 5.09
C TYR A 339 15.83 3.42 5.40
N TYR A 340 15.27 2.51 6.20
CA TYR A 340 15.93 1.26 6.56
C TYR A 340 14.93 0.12 6.76
N ASN A 341 15.37 -1.11 6.48
CA ASN A 341 14.63 -2.29 6.90
C ASN A 341 14.87 -2.51 8.39
N ASP A 342 13.80 -2.47 9.17
CA ASP A 342 13.82 -2.58 10.63
C ASP A 342 13.93 -4.02 11.13
N TYR A 343 13.90 -5.00 10.22
CA TYR A 343 14.20 -6.41 10.49
C TYR A 343 15.22 -6.96 9.49
N ASP A 344 16.14 -7.78 9.96
CA ASP A 344 17.10 -8.47 9.10
C ASP A 344 16.47 -9.70 8.39
N SER A 345 17.24 -10.35 7.52
CA SER A 345 16.82 -11.57 6.81
C SER A 345 16.39 -12.74 7.72
N LYS A 346 16.74 -12.69 9.02
CA LYS A 346 16.39 -13.69 10.02
C LYS A 346 15.19 -13.25 10.87
N GLY A 347 14.59 -12.10 10.58
CA GLY A 347 13.48 -11.53 11.35
C GLY A 347 13.93 -10.91 12.68
N THR A 348 15.23 -10.69 12.88
CA THR A 348 15.74 -10.00 14.08
C THR A 348 15.68 -8.50 13.85
N ARG A 349 15.18 -7.75 14.84
CA ARG A 349 15.10 -6.30 14.75
C ARG A 349 16.48 -5.68 14.57
N VAL A 350 16.60 -4.78 13.59
CA VAL A 350 17.83 -4.03 13.34
C VAL A 350 18.01 -2.97 14.41
N ASN A 351 19.23 -2.88 14.94
CA ASN A 351 19.61 -1.87 15.92
C ASN A 351 19.74 -0.49 15.24
N VAL A 352 18.85 0.43 15.58
CA VAL A 352 18.80 1.76 14.95
C VAL A 352 20.06 2.60 15.19
N ALA A 353 20.79 2.39 16.29
CA ALA A 353 22.06 3.07 16.53
C ALA A 353 23.09 2.74 15.45
N LYS A 354 23.16 1.47 15.04
CA LYS A 354 24.07 1.04 13.97
C LYS A 354 23.71 1.69 12.63
N VAL A 355 22.41 1.82 12.35
CA VAL A 355 21.91 2.48 11.13
C VAL A 355 22.36 3.95 11.09
N ILE A 356 22.18 4.69 12.20
CA ILE A 356 22.61 6.09 12.29
C ILE A 356 24.14 6.21 12.18
N LEU A 357 24.90 5.38 12.91
CA LEU A 357 26.37 5.38 12.86
C LEU A 357 26.90 5.10 11.46
N GLN A 358 26.28 4.15 10.75
CA GLN A 358 26.64 3.87 9.35
C GLN A 358 26.39 5.10 8.47
N ARG A 359 25.22 5.73 8.59
CA ARG A 359 24.91 6.93 7.80
C ARG A 359 25.85 8.10 8.11
N ILE A 360 26.22 8.30 9.38
CA ILE A 360 27.24 9.29 9.77
C ILE A 360 28.54 9.01 9.03
N SER A 361 29.02 7.76 9.06
CA SER A 361 30.26 7.37 8.37
C SER A 361 30.19 7.61 6.86
N GLU A 362 29.04 7.37 6.22
CA GLU A 362 28.82 7.65 4.79
C GLU A 362 28.91 9.15 4.48
N ILE A 363 28.30 9.99 5.32
CA ILE A 363 28.32 11.45 5.15
C ILE A 363 29.72 12.01 5.37
N THR A 364 30.40 11.61 6.46
CA THR A 364 31.71 12.15 6.83
C THR A 364 32.84 11.63 5.95
N SER A 365 32.68 10.50 5.26
CA SER A 365 33.64 10.02 4.27
C SER A 365 33.43 10.62 2.87
N SER A 366 32.25 11.17 2.60
CA SER A 366 31.91 11.84 1.33
C SER A 366 32.22 13.34 1.33
N THR A 367 32.64 13.88 2.47
CA THR A 367 33.04 15.28 2.68
C THR A 367 34.55 15.36 2.78
#